data_AF-H1SHT1-F1
#
_entry.id   AF-H1SHT1-F1
#
_cell.length_a   1.000
_cell.length_b   1.000
_cell.length_c   1.000
_cell.angle_alpha   90.00
_cell.angle_beta   90.00
_cell.angle_gamma   90.00
#
_symmetry.space_group_name_H-M   'P 1'
#
loop_
_entity.id
_entity.type
_entity.pdbx_description
1 polymer ?
#
loop_
_entity_poly.entity_id
_entity_poly.type
_entity_poly.pdbx_seq_one_letter_code
_entity_poly.pdbx_strand_id
1 'polypeptide(L)'
;MTARQQGAAQSSQLSRKRATGALVAFALLAIVAVAGLLSLGVWQVERRAWKLDLIERVNARVHAPATAAPSADQWPRLTKAADEYRRVRLTGTFLNDRETLVQAVTELGGGFWVVTPLRTADGNVVLVNRGFVPPEQSERARRSGSAPTGETTVTGLLRFSEPGNGFLRTNDPAAERWYARDVQAIATARGLQNVAPYFVDADAAVPLGDASQRTWPAGGLTVITFNNNHLVYAITWFALALMFAAGAVYAGREAYRRSRAGDTQDTQDEGKPGQRTR
;
A
#
# COMPACT_ATOMS: atom_id res chain seq x y z
N MET A 1 15.19 -54.46 -52.34
CA MET A 1 15.05 -53.13 -51.70
C MET A 1 14.49 -53.35 -50.32
N THR A 2 15.32 -53.14 -49.31
CA THR A 2 15.32 -53.91 -48.05
C THR A 2 14.91 -53.05 -46.85
N ALA A 3 14.45 -53.72 -45.78
CA ALA A 3 13.98 -53.18 -44.50
C ALA A 3 14.84 -52.04 -43.88
N ARG A 4 16.11 -51.88 -44.30
CA ARG A 4 16.98 -50.74 -43.95
C ARG A 4 16.44 -49.39 -44.45
N GLN A 5 15.90 -49.31 -45.67
CA GLN A 5 15.32 -48.06 -46.21
C GLN A 5 14.01 -47.68 -45.49
N GLN A 6 13.22 -48.68 -45.09
CA GLN A 6 11.99 -48.46 -44.31
C GLN A 6 12.29 -48.01 -42.87
N GLY A 7 13.33 -48.56 -42.24
CA GLY A 7 13.78 -48.13 -40.91
C GLY A 7 14.35 -46.70 -40.87
N ALA A 8 15.07 -46.29 -41.90
CA ALA A 8 15.59 -44.92 -42.04
C ALA A 8 14.48 -43.88 -42.32
N ALA A 9 13.47 -44.25 -43.14
CA ALA A 9 12.32 -43.40 -43.39
C ALA A 9 11.40 -43.25 -42.15
N GLN A 10 11.26 -44.31 -41.34
CA GLN A 10 10.52 -44.24 -40.08
C GLN A 10 11.25 -43.40 -39.01
N SER A 11 12.57 -43.51 -38.90
CA SER A 11 13.35 -42.73 -37.94
C SER A 11 13.38 -41.23 -38.29
N SER A 12 13.47 -40.87 -39.58
CA SER A 12 13.39 -39.47 -40.03
C SER A 12 12.00 -38.85 -39.80
N GLN A 13 10.92 -39.60 -40.05
CA GLN A 13 9.55 -39.13 -39.75
C GLN A 13 9.29 -38.94 -38.25
N LEU A 14 9.81 -39.83 -37.39
CA LEU A 14 9.68 -39.69 -35.93
C LEU A 14 10.47 -38.50 -35.39
N SER A 15 11.67 -38.24 -35.92
CA SER A 15 12.47 -37.06 -35.58
C SER A 15 11.77 -35.75 -35.97
N ARG A 16 11.18 -35.70 -37.18
CA ARG A 16 10.45 -34.54 -37.69
C ARG A 16 9.19 -34.24 -36.87
N LYS A 17 8.41 -35.26 -36.49
CA LYS A 17 7.23 -35.12 -35.60
C LYS A 17 7.61 -34.61 -34.20
N ARG A 18 8.73 -35.07 -33.64
CA ARG A 18 9.25 -34.59 -32.34
C ARG A 18 9.68 -33.13 -32.39
N ALA A 19 10.35 -32.70 -33.47
CA ALA A 19 10.75 -31.31 -33.67
C ALA A 19 9.55 -30.36 -33.84
N THR A 20 8.52 -30.76 -34.60
CA THR A 20 7.27 -29.99 -34.71
C THR A 20 6.52 -29.91 -33.38
N GLY A 21 6.43 -31.02 -32.64
CA GLY A 21 5.80 -31.03 -31.31
C GLY A 21 6.51 -30.11 -30.31
N ALA A 22 7.84 -30.07 -30.32
CA ALA A 22 8.63 -29.17 -29.47
C ALA A 22 8.40 -27.69 -29.81
N LEU A 23 8.31 -27.32 -31.10
CA LEU A 23 8.01 -25.96 -31.54
C LEU A 23 6.59 -25.52 -31.13
N VAL A 24 5.60 -26.41 -31.25
CA VAL A 24 4.22 -26.13 -30.80
C VAL A 24 4.17 -25.96 -29.29
N ALA A 25 4.82 -26.84 -28.52
CA ALA A 25 4.91 -26.71 -27.07
C ALA A 25 5.59 -25.40 -26.63
N PHE A 26 6.69 -25.03 -27.30
CA PHE A 26 7.37 -23.75 -27.06
C PHE A 26 6.45 -22.55 -27.35
N ALA A 27 5.74 -22.56 -28.48
CA ALA A 27 4.82 -21.49 -28.84
C ALA A 27 3.68 -21.35 -27.82
N LEU A 28 3.11 -22.47 -27.36
CA LEU A 28 2.07 -22.48 -26.33
C LEU A 28 2.58 -21.92 -24.99
N LEU A 29 3.75 -22.36 -24.53
CA LEU A 29 4.37 -21.84 -23.31
C LEU A 29 4.66 -20.33 -23.44
N ALA A 30 5.12 -19.88 -24.61
CA ALA A 30 5.37 -18.48 -24.85
C ALA A 30 4.09 -17.64 -24.81
N ILE A 31 2.99 -18.13 -25.41
CA ILE A 31 1.67 -17.49 -25.36
C ILE A 31 1.18 -17.38 -23.92
N VAL A 32 1.28 -18.45 -23.14
CA VAL A 32 0.87 -18.45 -21.71
C VAL A 32 1.69 -17.44 -20.92
N ALA A 33 3.01 -17.40 -21.11
CA ALA A 33 3.88 -16.44 -20.43
C ALA A 33 3.53 -14.99 -20.77
N VAL A 34 3.33 -14.67 -22.06
CA VAL A 34 2.90 -13.34 -22.51
C VAL A 34 1.53 -12.98 -21.93
N ALA A 35 0.56 -13.89 -22.00
CA ALA A 35 -0.77 -13.68 -21.44
C ALA A 35 -0.72 -13.40 -19.93
N GLY A 36 0.13 -14.10 -19.19
CA GLY A 36 0.39 -13.85 -17.77
C GLY A 36 0.95 -12.45 -17.52
N LEU A 37 1.98 -12.04 -18.27
CA LEU A 37 2.58 -10.70 -18.14
C LEU A 37 1.59 -9.59 -18.50
N LEU A 38 0.80 -9.76 -19.55
CA LEU A 38 -0.27 -8.82 -19.93
C LEU A 38 -1.35 -8.74 -18.83
N SER A 39 -1.76 -9.88 -18.27
CA SER A 39 -2.74 -9.94 -17.18
C SER A 39 -2.23 -9.20 -15.94
N LEU A 40 -0.95 -9.34 -15.60
CA LEU A 40 -0.33 -8.56 -14.52
C LEU A 40 -0.31 -7.06 -14.83
N GLY A 41 -0.03 -6.67 -16.08
CA GLY A 41 -0.11 -5.28 -16.52
C GLY A 41 -1.52 -4.69 -16.37
N VAL A 42 -2.54 -5.41 -16.83
CA VAL A 42 -3.96 -5.01 -16.69
C VAL A 42 -4.35 -4.88 -15.23
N TRP A 43 -4.02 -5.88 -14.40
CA TRP A 43 -4.29 -5.84 -12.97
C TRP A 43 -3.68 -4.61 -12.28
N GLN A 44 -2.46 -4.21 -12.65
CA GLN A 44 -1.83 -3.00 -12.11
C GLN A 44 -2.58 -1.73 -12.52
N VAL A 45 -3.11 -1.65 -13.74
CA VAL A 45 -3.93 -0.51 -14.20
C VAL A 45 -5.24 -0.43 -13.41
N GLU A 46 -5.95 -1.54 -13.26
CA GLU A 46 -7.18 -1.61 -12.46
C GLU A 46 -6.92 -1.24 -10.99
N ARG A 47 -5.85 -1.79 -10.42
CA ARG A 47 -5.43 -1.49 -9.05
C ARG A 47 -5.08 -0.02 -8.86
N ARG A 48 -4.45 0.60 -9.86
CA ARG A 48 -4.18 2.04 -9.88
C ARG A 48 -5.48 2.83 -9.88
N ALA A 49 -6.42 2.50 -10.76
CA ALA A 49 -7.71 3.19 -10.85
C ALA A 49 -8.45 3.13 -9.51
N TRP A 50 -8.58 1.94 -8.93
CA TRP A 50 -9.16 1.76 -7.59
C TRP A 50 -8.46 2.62 -6.52
N LYS A 51 -7.12 2.69 -6.57
CA LYS A 51 -6.34 3.47 -5.60
C LYS A 51 -6.54 4.98 -5.77
N LEU A 52 -6.61 5.47 -7.00
CA LEU A 52 -6.89 6.87 -7.27
C LEU A 52 -8.27 7.27 -6.76
N ASP A 53 -9.27 6.42 -6.99
CA ASP A 53 -10.64 6.59 -6.49
C ASP A 53 -10.67 6.70 -4.96
N LEU A 54 -9.87 5.88 -4.27
CA LEU A 54 -9.71 5.96 -2.82
C LEU A 54 -9.07 7.28 -2.38
N ILE A 55 -7.99 7.69 -3.05
CA ILE A 55 -7.29 8.95 -2.75
C ILE A 55 -8.24 10.12 -2.93
N GLU A 56 -9.01 10.15 -4.03
CA GLU A 56 -9.97 11.21 -4.31
C GLU A 56 -11.05 11.30 -3.23
N ARG A 57 -11.66 10.16 -2.84
CA ARG A 57 -12.66 10.13 -1.75
C ARG A 57 -12.08 10.65 -0.44
N VAL A 58 -10.87 10.25 -0.09
CA VAL A 58 -10.20 10.73 1.14
C VAL A 58 -9.91 12.22 1.03
N ASN A 59 -9.38 12.68 -0.10
CA ASN A 59 -9.08 14.08 -0.35
C ASN A 59 -10.34 14.95 -0.23
N ALA A 60 -11.46 14.50 -0.79
CA ALA A 60 -12.75 15.17 -0.67
C ALA A 60 -13.21 15.29 0.79
N ARG A 61 -13.06 14.24 1.61
CA ARG A 61 -13.43 14.25 3.03
C ARG A 61 -12.57 15.19 3.87
N VAL A 62 -11.26 15.24 3.60
CA VAL A 62 -10.29 16.06 4.33
C VAL A 62 -10.55 17.55 4.11
N HIS A 63 -10.96 17.92 2.90
CA HIS A 63 -11.22 19.31 2.50
C HIS A 63 -12.69 19.73 2.65
N ALA A 64 -13.59 18.80 2.97
CA ALA A 64 -14.99 19.12 3.24
C ALA A 64 -15.13 19.99 4.50
N PRO A 65 -16.18 20.82 4.60
CA PRO A 65 -16.49 21.53 5.83
C PRO A 65 -16.63 20.57 7.02
N ALA A 66 -16.14 21.00 8.18
CA ALA A 66 -16.22 20.19 9.39
C ALA A 66 -17.68 19.98 9.82
N THR A 67 -18.04 18.74 10.09
CA THR A 67 -19.36 18.34 10.62
C THR A 67 -19.27 17.99 12.10
N ALA A 68 -20.38 17.90 12.83
CA ALA A 68 -20.33 17.44 14.21
C ALA A 68 -19.72 16.02 14.30
N ALA A 69 -18.86 15.80 15.29
CA ALA A 69 -18.32 14.48 15.56
C ALA A 69 -19.45 13.49 15.91
N PRO A 70 -19.33 12.21 15.52
CA PRO A 70 -20.37 11.23 15.81
C PRO A 70 -20.68 11.09 17.30
N SER A 71 -21.96 11.16 17.65
CA SER A 71 -22.46 10.92 19.01
C SER A 71 -22.44 9.43 19.36
N ALA A 72 -22.55 9.11 20.66
CA ALA A 72 -22.42 7.74 21.16
C ALA A 72 -23.39 6.73 20.51
N ASP A 73 -24.61 7.16 20.19
CA ASP A 73 -25.62 6.36 19.48
C ASP A 73 -25.24 6.01 18.02
N GLN A 74 -24.28 6.75 17.45
CA GLN A 74 -23.79 6.55 16.08
C GLN A 74 -22.56 5.65 16.03
N TRP A 75 -21.80 5.52 17.13
CA TRP A 75 -20.55 4.76 17.18
C TRP A 75 -20.65 3.32 16.66
N PRO A 76 -21.72 2.53 16.95
CA PRO A 76 -21.83 1.16 16.45
C PRO A 76 -21.96 1.06 14.92
N ARG A 77 -22.33 2.16 14.23
CA ARG A 77 -22.51 2.21 12.78
C ARG A 77 -21.26 2.74 12.05
N LEU A 78 -20.26 3.22 12.77
CA LEU A 78 -19.06 3.78 12.17
C LEU A 78 -18.21 2.69 11.53
N THR A 79 -17.71 2.97 10.32
CA THR A 79 -16.79 2.06 9.63
C THR A 79 -15.58 2.81 9.10
N LYS A 80 -14.42 2.14 9.09
CA LYS A 80 -13.19 2.74 8.55
C LYS A 80 -13.37 3.22 7.11
N ALA A 81 -14.05 2.43 6.27
CA ALA A 81 -14.27 2.77 4.87
C ALA A 81 -15.14 4.03 4.67
N ALA A 82 -16.18 4.21 5.48
CA ALA A 82 -17.12 5.34 5.34
C ALA A 82 -16.66 6.59 6.10
N ASP A 83 -16.03 6.42 7.26
CA ASP A 83 -15.89 7.51 8.24
C ASP A 83 -14.45 7.99 8.45
N GLU A 84 -13.43 7.19 8.11
CA GLU A 84 -12.05 7.63 8.26
C GLU A 84 -11.76 8.86 7.39
N TYR A 85 -11.01 9.80 7.98
CA TYR A 85 -10.68 11.12 7.42
C TYR A 85 -11.85 12.08 7.23
N ARG A 86 -13.04 11.78 7.79
CA ARG A 86 -14.09 12.81 7.90
C ARG A 86 -13.57 13.97 8.75
N ARG A 87 -13.71 15.20 8.23
CA ARG A 87 -13.46 16.40 9.01
C ARG A 87 -14.59 16.61 10.00
N VAL A 88 -14.26 16.57 11.29
CA VAL A 88 -15.21 16.65 12.40
C VAL A 88 -14.88 17.80 13.34
N ARG A 89 -15.90 18.30 14.03
CA ARG A 89 -15.84 19.29 15.09
C ARG A 89 -16.48 18.73 16.35
N LEU A 90 -15.80 18.91 17.48
CA LEU A 90 -16.29 18.51 18.80
C LEU A 90 -15.89 19.54 19.85
N THR A 91 -16.73 19.67 20.87
CA THR A 91 -16.55 20.63 21.97
C THR A 91 -16.59 19.88 23.30
N GLY A 92 -15.71 20.28 24.22
CA GLY A 92 -15.61 19.68 25.54
C GLY A 92 -14.44 20.21 26.35
N THR A 93 -14.15 19.57 27.47
CA THR A 93 -13.01 19.93 28.33
C THR A 93 -11.93 18.87 28.26
N PHE A 94 -10.69 19.29 28.06
CA PHE A 94 -9.55 18.37 28.08
C PHE A 94 -9.27 17.82 29.47
N LEU A 95 -9.16 16.50 29.58
CA LEU A 95 -8.66 15.80 30.75
C LEU A 95 -7.13 15.78 30.69
N ASN A 96 -6.54 16.96 30.87
CA ASN A 96 -5.12 17.15 30.65
C ASN A 96 -4.30 16.16 31.49
N ASP A 97 -4.64 15.92 32.76
CA ASP A 97 -4.02 14.92 33.65
C ASP A 97 -3.91 13.50 33.06
N ARG A 98 -4.70 13.15 32.03
CA ARG A 98 -4.73 11.82 31.38
C ARG A 98 -4.13 11.78 29.97
N GLU A 99 -3.32 12.77 29.64
CA GLU A 99 -2.58 12.81 28.37
C GLU A 99 -1.63 11.60 28.21
N THR A 100 -1.43 11.19 26.97
CA THR A 100 -0.54 10.09 26.59
C THR A 100 0.39 10.54 25.47
N LEU A 101 1.69 10.28 25.63
CA LEU A 101 2.71 10.53 24.63
C LEU A 101 2.93 9.26 23.80
N VAL A 102 2.58 9.31 22.51
CA VAL A 102 2.77 8.18 21.58
C VAL A 102 3.95 8.48 20.68
N GLN A 103 4.93 7.58 20.60
CA GLN A 103 6.12 7.79 19.78
C GLN A 103 5.76 8.04 18.31
N ALA A 104 6.44 9.01 17.72
CA ALA A 104 6.19 9.49 16.38
C ALA A 104 7.50 9.85 15.68
N VAL A 105 7.51 9.67 14.36
CA VAL A 105 8.52 10.24 13.47
C VAL A 105 7.78 11.09 12.46
N THR A 106 8.14 12.37 12.39
CA THR A 106 7.55 13.34 11.46
C THR A 106 8.65 14.01 10.66
N GLU A 107 8.28 14.96 9.78
CA GLU A 107 9.24 15.85 9.13
C GLU A 107 10.05 16.71 10.11
N LEU A 108 9.57 16.87 11.35
CA LEU A 108 10.29 17.57 12.43
C LEU A 108 11.24 16.65 13.21
N GLY A 109 11.40 15.40 12.78
CA GLY A 109 12.24 14.38 13.44
C GLY A 109 11.45 13.44 14.36
N GLY A 110 12.19 12.71 15.19
CA GLY A 110 11.63 11.81 16.20
C GLY A 110 11.09 12.57 17.41
N GLY A 111 9.98 12.10 17.97
CA GLY A 111 9.32 12.72 19.12
C GLY A 111 8.03 12.00 19.47
N PHE A 112 7.00 12.77 19.84
CA PHE A 112 5.76 12.22 20.38
C PHE A 112 4.51 12.93 19.85
N TRP A 113 3.48 12.17 19.51
CA TRP A 113 2.10 12.66 19.45
C TRP A 113 1.56 12.86 20.86
N VAL A 114 0.93 14.01 21.08
CA VAL A 114 0.28 14.36 22.34
C VAL A 114 -1.20 14.03 22.24
N VAL A 115 -1.59 12.86 22.77
CA VAL A 115 -2.98 12.38 22.75
C VAL A 115 -3.63 12.72 24.09
N THR A 116 -4.63 13.61 24.08
CA THR A 116 -5.34 14.04 25.29
C THR A 116 -6.82 13.69 25.18
N PRO A 117 -7.42 13.06 26.21
CA PRO A 117 -8.86 12.84 26.23
C PRO A 117 -9.63 14.17 26.34
N LEU A 118 -10.65 14.35 25.51
CA LEU A 118 -11.60 15.45 25.60
C LEU A 118 -12.95 14.88 26.06
N ARG A 119 -13.47 15.37 27.18
CA ARG A 119 -14.79 15.00 27.69
C ARG A 119 -15.83 15.99 27.19
N THR A 120 -16.83 15.52 26.45
CA THR A 120 -17.94 16.34 25.96
C THR A 120 -18.94 16.65 27.08
N ALA A 121 -19.87 17.58 26.83
CA ALA A 121 -20.93 17.94 27.78
C ALA A 121 -21.78 16.73 28.21
N ASP A 122 -22.00 15.77 27.29
CA ASP A 122 -22.76 14.54 27.54
C ASP A 122 -21.97 13.46 28.30
N GLY A 123 -20.74 13.77 28.72
CA GLY A 123 -19.88 12.83 29.47
C GLY A 123 -19.13 11.82 28.60
N ASN A 124 -19.35 11.81 27.29
CA ASN A 124 -18.60 10.99 26.35
C ASN A 124 -17.16 11.48 26.22
N VAL A 125 -16.23 10.57 25.95
CA VAL A 125 -14.81 10.87 25.82
C VAL A 125 -14.34 10.58 24.40
N VAL A 126 -13.65 11.55 23.80
CA VAL A 126 -12.98 11.38 22.51
C VAL A 126 -11.49 11.65 22.72
N LEU A 127 -10.64 10.72 22.28
CA LEU A 127 -9.20 10.97 22.28
C LEU A 127 -8.86 11.96 21.16
N VAL A 128 -8.07 12.98 21.48
CA VAL A 128 -7.63 13.99 20.50
C VAL A 128 -6.11 13.97 20.45
N ASN A 129 -5.54 13.65 19.28
CA ASN A 129 -4.14 13.95 19.01
C ASN A 129 -4.02 15.45 18.73
N ARG A 130 -3.47 16.17 19.71
CA ARG A 130 -3.29 17.64 19.66
C ARG A 130 -2.13 18.08 18.78
N GLY A 131 -1.24 17.15 18.41
CA GLY A 131 -0.07 17.46 17.61
C GLY A 131 1.21 16.81 18.13
N PHE A 132 2.29 17.09 17.42
CA PHE A 132 3.63 16.57 17.70
C PHE A 132 4.38 17.45 18.70
N VAL A 133 5.25 16.83 19.51
CA VAL A 133 6.28 17.51 20.29
C VAL A 133 7.63 16.80 20.13
N PRO A 134 8.74 17.54 20.04
CA PRO A 134 10.07 16.94 20.11
C PRO A 134 10.38 16.50 21.55
N PRO A 135 11.41 15.67 21.78
CA PRO A 135 11.73 15.13 23.10
C PRO A 135 11.91 16.19 24.18
N GLU A 136 12.49 17.33 23.83
CA GLU A 136 12.76 18.45 24.74
C GLU A 136 11.46 19.10 25.27
N GLN A 137 10.34 18.89 24.56
CA GLN A 137 8.99 19.40 24.87
C GLN A 137 8.01 18.30 25.30
N SER A 138 8.53 17.09 25.58
CA SER A 138 7.72 15.96 26.03
C SER A 138 7.07 16.23 27.39
N GLU A 139 7.82 16.83 28.32
CA GLU A 139 7.28 17.29 29.61
C GLU A 139 6.24 18.39 29.41
N ARG A 140 5.02 18.18 29.93
CA ARG A 140 3.94 19.16 29.78
C ARG A 140 4.29 20.55 30.29
N ALA A 141 5.00 20.64 31.41
CA ALA A 141 5.40 21.90 32.02
C ALA A 141 6.35 22.73 31.15
N ARG A 142 7.05 22.10 30.20
CA ARG A 142 8.01 22.77 29.31
C ARG A 142 7.36 23.32 28.03
N ARG A 143 6.17 22.83 27.67
CA ARG A 143 5.49 23.23 26.43
C ARG A 143 5.08 24.69 26.48
N SER A 144 5.49 25.44 25.45
CA SER A 144 5.09 26.83 25.21
C SER A 144 3.62 26.88 24.81
N GLY A 145 2.75 27.07 25.81
CA GLY A 145 1.30 27.10 25.67
C GLY A 145 0.68 26.28 26.79
N SER A 146 -0.01 26.93 27.74
CA SER A 146 -0.76 26.21 28.75
C SER A 146 -1.73 25.26 28.06
N ALA A 147 -1.80 24.02 28.56
CA ALA A 147 -2.81 23.09 28.09
C ALA A 147 -4.19 23.77 28.21
N PRO A 148 -5.05 23.73 27.17
CA PRO A 148 -6.30 24.49 27.19
C PRO A 148 -7.08 24.22 28.48
N THR A 149 -7.50 25.30 29.13
CA THR A 149 -8.33 25.27 30.33
C THR A 149 -9.77 25.58 29.95
N GLY A 150 -10.72 24.89 30.60
CA GLY A 150 -12.14 25.06 30.31
C GLY A 150 -12.60 24.39 29.03
N GLU A 151 -13.73 24.86 28.50
CA GLU A 151 -14.34 24.32 27.29
C GLU A 151 -13.57 24.74 26.04
N THR A 152 -13.29 23.79 25.16
CA THR A 152 -12.52 23.96 23.94
C THR A 152 -13.24 23.27 22.79
N THR A 153 -13.31 23.96 21.65
CA THR A 153 -13.78 23.37 20.39
C THR A 153 -12.58 22.95 19.55
N VAL A 154 -12.55 21.67 19.18
CA VAL A 154 -11.52 21.06 18.33
C VAL A 154 -12.14 20.80 16.96
N THR A 155 -11.41 21.14 15.90
CA THR A 155 -11.68 20.66 14.54
C THR A 155 -10.51 19.80 14.10
N GLY A 156 -10.79 18.71 13.39
CA GLY A 156 -9.77 17.77 12.96
C GLY A 156 -10.33 16.62 12.14
N LEU A 157 -9.49 15.62 11.92
CA LEU A 157 -9.83 14.43 11.13
C LEU A 157 -10.14 13.25 12.05
N LEU A 158 -11.28 12.59 11.81
CA LEU A 158 -11.63 11.34 12.47
C LEU A 158 -10.70 10.21 11.99
N ARG A 159 -10.11 9.49 12.94
CA ARG A 159 -9.22 8.35 12.70
C ARG A 159 -9.63 7.17 13.56
N PHE A 160 -9.69 5.99 12.97
CA PHE A 160 -9.99 4.77 13.72
C PHE A 160 -8.78 4.35 14.55
N SER A 161 -9.05 3.61 15.64
CA SER A 161 -8.01 3.03 16.49
C SER A 161 -6.94 2.31 15.66
N GLU A 162 -5.68 2.53 16.01
CA GLU A 162 -4.52 1.91 15.37
C GLU A 162 -3.89 0.92 16.37
N PRO A 163 -4.51 -0.25 16.64
CA PRO A 163 -3.84 -1.29 17.42
C PRO A 163 -2.61 -1.73 16.61
N GLY A 164 -1.42 -1.69 17.23
CA GLY A 164 -0.15 -1.98 16.54
C GLY A 164 -0.25 -3.28 15.75
N ASN A 165 0.30 -3.29 14.52
CA ASN A 165 0.40 -4.54 13.77
C ASN A 165 1.52 -5.42 14.39
N GLY A 166 1.42 -6.75 14.27
CA GLY A 166 2.34 -7.70 14.91
C GLY A 166 3.82 -7.61 14.52
N PHE A 167 4.20 -6.64 13.68
CA PHE A 167 5.58 -6.35 13.29
C PHE A 167 6.12 -5.04 13.91
N LEU A 168 5.25 -4.24 14.54
CA LEU A 168 5.60 -3.01 15.24
C LEU A 168 5.73 -3.28 16.75
N ARG A 169 6.42 -2.37 17.44
CA ARG A 169 6.51 -2.38 18.90
C ARG A 169 5.10 -2.31 19.50
N THR A 170 4.82 -3.18 20.45
CA THR A 170 3.54 -3.20 21.17
C THR A 170 3.55 -2.17 22.28
N ASN A 171 2.42 -1.52 22.53
CA ASN A 171 2.26 -0.61 23.67
C ASN A 171 2.60 -1.34 24.98
N ASP A 172 3.32 -0.67 25.86
CA ASP A 172 3.62 -1.10 27.22
C ASP A 172 3.11 -0.01 28.19
N PRO A 173 1.82 -0.09 28.57
CA PRO A 173 1.21 0.89 29.45
C PRO A 173 1.85 0.95 30.83
N ALA A 174 2.37 -0.18 31.34
CA ALA A 174 3.00 -0.24 32.65
C ALA A 174 4.30 0.57 32.71
N ALA A 175 5.03 0.64 31.60
CA ALA A 175 6.24 1.45 31.46
C ALA A 175 6.02 2.82 30.78
N GLU A 176 4.76 3.23 30.54
CA GLU A 176 4.41 4.46 29.80
C GLU A 176 5.04 4.55 28.40
N ARG A 177 5.21 3.41 27.73
CA ARG A 177 5.77 3.34 26.37
C ARG A 177 4.67 3.06 25.36
N TRP A 178 4.30 4.09 24.61
CA TRP A 178 3.24 4.00 23.61
C TRP A 178 3.84 4.17 22.20
N TYR A 179 3.52 3.24 21.32
CA TYR A 179 3.98 3.20 19.93
C TYR A 179 2.84 3.33 18.92
N ALA A 180 1.61 3.03 19.35
CA ALA A 180 0.43 3.09 18.51
C ALA A 180 -0.72 3.83 19.23
N ARG A 181 -1.52 4.58 18.47
CA ARG A 181 -2.71 5.31 18.95
C ARG A 181 -3.88 4.35 19.08
N ASP A 182 -3.70 3.35 19.93
CA ASP A 182 -4.72 2.37 20.27
C ASP A 182 -5.68 2.99 21.30
N VAL A 183 -6.88 3.31 20.83
CA VAL A 183 -7.89 4.00 21.62
C VAL A 183 -8.29 3.19 22.85
N GLN A 184 -8.46 1.87 22.71
CA GLN A 184 -8.93 1.03 23.80
C GLN A 184 -7.83 0.80 24.83
N ALA A 185 -6.59 0.60 24.38
CA ALA A 185 -5.45 0.46 25.28
C ALA A 185 -5.22 1.75 26.09
N ILE A 186 -5.26 2.92 25.44
CA ILE A 186 -5.12 4.22 26.11
C ILE A 186 -6.29 4.44 27.08
N ALA A 187 -7.52 4.16 26.65
CA ALA A 187 -8.70 4.29 27.50
C ALA A 187 -8.58 3.46 28.78
N THR A 188 -8.17 2.20 28.65
CA THR A 188 -7.98 1.29 29.78
C THR A 188 -6.90 1.79 30.71
N ALA A 189 -5.72 2.16 30.19
CA ALA A 189 -4.60 2.63 31.00
C ALA A 189 -4.87 3.97 31.72
N ARG A 190 -5.79 4.78 31.18
CA ARG A 190 -6.18 6.08 31.75
C ARG A 190 -7.47 6.02 32.58
N GLY A 191 -8.07 4.84 32.75
CA GLY A 191 -9.32 4.66 33.49
C GLY A 191 -10.50 5.44 32.88
N LEU A 192 -10.53 5.55 31.55
CA LEU A 192 -11.57 6.27 30.83
C LEU A 192 -12.78 5.37 30.58
N GLN A 193 -13.97 5.96 30.62
CA GLN A 193 -15.24 5.31 30.30
C GLN A 193 -15.93 6.06 29.17
N ASN A 194 -16.89 5.41 28.50
CA ASN A 194 -17.66 6.00 27.39
C ASN A 194 -16.76 6.64 26.31
N VAL A 195 -15.75 5.88 25.89
CA VAL A 195 -14.75 6.35 24.91
C VAL A 195 -15.22 6.01 23.50
N ALA A 196 -15.20 7.01 22.61
CA ALA A 196 -15.48 6.81 21.19
C ALA A 196 -14.52 5.77 20.59
N PRO A 197 -14.95 4.92 19.62
CA PRO A 197 -14.09 3.91 18.99
C PRO A 197 -13.08 4.49 17.98
N TYR A 198 -12.85 5.80 18.04
CA TYR A 198 -12.00 6.58 17.15
C TYR A 198 -11.30 7.68 17.96
N PHE A 199 -10.26 8.26 17.37
CA PHE A 199 -9.63 9.49 17.85
C PHE A 199 -9.73 10.58 16.78
N VAL A 200 -9.43 11.83 17.16
CA VAL A 200 -9.40 12.97 16.26
C VAL A 200 -7.97 13.51 16.18
N ASP A 201 -7.40 13.55 14.97
CA ASP A 201 -6.19 14.33 14.70
C ASP A 201 -6.58 15.79 14.55
N ALA A 202 -6.22 16.62 15.53
CA ALA A 202 -6.52 18.04 15.48
C ALA A 202 -5.83 18.71 14.28
N ASP A 203 -6.55 19.64 13.65
CA ASP A 203 -5.97 20.49 12.61
C ASP A 203 -4.78 21.28 13.15
N ALA A 204 -3.93 21.79 12.25
CA ALA A 204 -2.97 22.82 12.64
C ALA A 204 -3.72 24.00 13.28
N ALA A 205 -3.30 24.41 14.47
CA ALA A 205 -3.73 25.67 15.02
C ALA A 205 -3.34 26.77 14.03
N VAL A 206 -4.29 27.62 13.63
CA VAL A 206 -3.99 28.81 12.84
C VAL A 206 -3.05 29.67 13.69
N PRO A 207 -1.82 29.96 13.26
CA PRO A 207 -0.90 30.78 14.05
C PRO A 207 -1.53 32.16 14.28
N LEU A 208 -1.89 32.46 15.52
CA LEU A 208 -2.24 33.83 15.94
C LEU A 208 -0.93 34.48 16.38
N GLY A 209 -0.15 35.02 15.43
CA GLY A 209 1.12 35.69 15.73
C GLY A 209 2.22 35.39 14.72
N ASP A 210 3.46 35.77 15.08
CA ASP A 210 4.65 35.54 14.26
C ASP A 210 4.87 34.03 14.03
N ALA A 211 4.94 33.64 12.75
CA ALA A 211 5.19 32.27 12.31
C ALA A 211 6.55 31.71 12.77
N SER A 212 7.44 32.56 13.31
CA SER A 212 8.72 32.17 13.88
C SER A 212 8.62 31.46 15.25
N GLN A 213 7.53 31.65 16.00
CA GLN A 213 7.33 31.01 17.31
C GLN A 213 6.33 29.85 17.20
N ARG A 214 6.86 28.65 16.97
CA ARG A 214 6.04 27.43 16.98
C ARG A 214 5.52 27.14 18.38
N THR A 215 4.21 27.09 18.52
CA THR A 215 3.53 26.61 19.73
C THR A 215 3.51 25.07 19.75
N TRP A 216 3.67 24.50 20.93
CA TRP A 216 3.68 23.06 21.13
C TRP A 216 2.42 22.63 21.91
N PRO A 217 1.74 21.54 21.52
CA PRO A 217 2.04 20.63 20.41
C PRO A 217 1.73 21.23 19.03
N ALA A 218 2.51 20.83 18.02
CA ALA A 218 2.33 21.27 16.64
C ALA A 218 1.28 20.37 15.95
N GLY A 219 0.08 20.91 15.71
CA GLY A 219 -0.99 20.24 14.97
C GLY A 219 -0.71 20.13 13.46
N GLY A 220 -1.56 19.39 12.74
CA GLY A 220 -1.48 19.30 11.27
C GLY A 220 -0.32 18.49 10.69
N LEU A 221 0.55 17.92 11.52
CA LEU A 221 1.68 17.08 11.08
C LEU A 221 1.31 15.63 10.81
N THR A 222 0.04 15.25 11.01
CA THR A 222 -0.38 13.89 10.67
C THR A 222 -0.55 13.77 9.18
N VAL A 223 0.49 13.23 8.53
CA VAL A 223 0.54 13.14 7.06
C VAL A 223 -0.39 12.03 6.56
N ILE A 224 -1.25 12.37 5.60
CA ILE A 224 -2.04 11.40 4.83
C ILE A 224 -1.24 11.07 3.57
N THR A 225 -0.54 9.94 3.55
CA THR A 225 0.20 9.50 2.36
C THR A 225 -0.35 8.20 1.80
N PHE A 226 -0.48 8.14 0.48
CA PHE A 226 -0.86 6.92 -0.24
C PHE A 226 0.22 6.65 -1.28
N ASN A 227 0.95 5.52 -1.19
CA ASN A 227 2.10 5.23 -2.07
C ASN A 227 1.76 5.27 -3.60
N ASN A 228 1.40 4.21 -4.32
CA ASN A 228 0.93 4.30 -5.74
C ASN A 228 2.03 4.28 -6.82
N ASN A 229 2.82 3.20 -6.80
CA ASN A 229 3.78 2.88 -7.87
C ASN A 229 3.15 2.03 -9.02
N HIS A 230 1.82 1.89 -9.05
CA HIS A 230 1.14 0.94 -9.95
C HIS A 230 1.35 1.23 -11.44
N LEU A 231 1.50 2.50 -11.83
CA LEU A 231 1.77 2.88 -13.22
C LEU A 231 3.15 2.37 -13.69
N VAL A 232 4.18 2.56 -12.86
CA VAL A 232 5.54 2.09 -13.17
C VAL A 232 5.54 0.58 -13.35
N TYR A 233 4.89 -0.15 -12.45
CA TYR A 233 4.76 -1.60 -12.57
C TYR A 233 3.97 -2.02 -13.81
N ALA A 234 2.86 -1.35 -14.15
CA ALA A 234 2.12 -1.65 -15.37
C ALA A 234 3.01 -1.52 -16.61
N ILE A 235 3.80 -0.43 -16.72
CA ILE A 235 4.78 -0.22 -17.79
C ILE A 235 5.82 -1.35 -17.80
N THR A 236 6.35 -1.73 -16.64
CA THR A 236 7.30 -2.85 -16.53
C THR A 236 6.71 -4.15 -17.07
N TRP A 237 5.49 -4.52 -16.67
CA TRP A 237 4.86 -5.76 -17.12
C TRP A 237 4.57 -5.77 -18.62
N PHE A 238 4.08 -4.66 -19.18
CA PHE A 238 3.87 -4.54 -20.62
C PHE A 238 5.18 -4.56 -21.42
N ALA A 239 6.23 -3.89 -20.93
CA ALA A 239 7.55 -3.92 -21.55
C ALA A 239 8.16 -5.32 -21.53
N LEU A 240 8.05 -6.05 -20.40
CA LEU A 240 8.47 -7.45 -20.29
C LEU A 240 7.68 -8.34 -21.25
N ALA A 241 6.35 -8.17 -21.33
CA ALA A 241 5.51 -8.91 -22.27
C ALA A 241 5.96 -8.70 -23.73
N LEU A 242 6.25 -7.46 -24.11
CA LEU A 242 6.72 -7.11 -25.44
C LEU A 242 8.10 -7.72 -25.74
N MET A 243 9.08 -7.57 -24.84
CA MET A 243 10.42 -8.14 -25.01
C MET A 243 10.38 -9.66 -25.09
N PHE A 244 9.57 -10.30 -24.23
CA PHE A 244 9.42 -11.75 -24.24
C PHE A 244 8.75 -12.25 -25.52
N ALA A 245 7.69 -11.58 -25.98
CA ALA A 245 7.04 -11.91 -27.26
C ALA A 245 8.01 -11.76 -28.44
N ALA A 246 8.78 -10.66 -28.49
CA ALA A 246 9.78 -10.44 -29.52
C ALA A 246 10.87 -11.53 -29.50
N GLY A 247 11.38 -11.88 -28.32
CA GLY A 247 12.36 -12.95 -28.14
C GLY A 247 11.83 -14.31 -28.55
N ALA A 248 10.58 -14.64 -28.18
CA ALA A 248 9.93 -15.90 -28.55
C ALA A 248 9.70 -16.00 -30.07
N VAL A 249 9.28 -14.92 -30.72
CA VAL A 249 9.14 -14.87 -32.19
C VAL A 249 10.50 -15.04 -32.87
N TYR A 250 11.54 -14.35 -32.40
CA TYR A 250 12.89 -14.48 -32.94
C TYR A 250 13.41 -15.92 -32.81
N ALA A 251 13.32 -16.50 -31.61
CA ALA A 251 13.75 -17.87 -31.34
C ALA A 251 12.96 -18.90 -32.16
N GLY A 252 11.63 -18.73 -32.27
CA GLY A 252 10.77 -19.58 -33.08
C GLY A 252 11.10 -19.52 -34.57
N ARG A 253 11.33 -18.31 -35.12
CA ARG A 253 11.77 -18.13 -36.52
C ARG A 253 13.12 -18.79 -36.78
N GLU A 254 14.06 -18.64 -35.86
CA GLU A 254 15.39 -19.23 -35.96
C GLU A 254 15.35 -20.76 -35.91
N ALA A 255 14.57 -21.32 -34.99
CA ALA A 255 14.39 -22.76 -34.86
C ALA A 255 13.70 -23.36 -36.10
N TYR A 256 12.65 -22.71 -36.61
CA TYR A 256 11.98 -23.12 -37.84
C TYR A 256 12.90 -23.06 -39.07
N ARG A 257 13.72 -22.01 -39.19
CA ARG A 257 14.71 -21.87 -40.26
C ARG A 257 15.74 -23.01 -40.23
N ARG A 258 16.29 -23.33 -39.06
CA ARG A 258 17.24 -24.44 -38.89
C ARG A 258 16.64 -25.80 -39.23
N SER A 259 15.39 -26.05 -38.86
CA SER A 259 14.69 -27.29 -39.23
C SER A 259 14.49 -27.43 -40.75
N ARG A 260 14.21 -26.34 -41.48
CA ARG A 260 14.11 -26.37 -42.97
C ARG A 260 15.45 -26.54 -43.67
N ALA A 261 16.51 -25.90 -43.16
CA ALA A 261 17.84 -26.01 -43.75
C ALA A 261 18.38 -27.45 -43.66
N GLY A 262 18.20 -28.12 -42.52
CA GLY A 262 18.57 -29.53 -42.36
C GLY A 262 17.82 -30.48 -43.32
N ASP A 263 16.52 -30.23 -43.56
CA ASP A 263 15.69 -31.03 -44.48
C ASP A 263 16.13 -30.91 -45.96
N THR A 264 16.73 -29.77 -46.35
CA THR A 264 17.19 -29.50 -47.73
C THR A 264 18.55 -30.15 -48.01
N GLN A 265 19.37 -30.33 -46.97
CA GLN A 265 20.72 -30.90 -47.10
C GLN A 265 20.69 -32.44 -47.14
N ASP A 266 19.77 -33.06 -46.39
CA ASP A 266 19.53 -34.52 -46.39
C ASP A 266 18.97 -35.01 -47.75
N THR A 267 18.09 -34.20 -48.37
CA THR A 267 17.53 -34.49 -49.71
C THR A 267 18.54 -34.33 -50.85
N GLN A 268 19.58 -33.51 -50.68
CA GLN A 268 20.67 -33.39 -51.67
C GLN A 268 21.70 -34.52 -51.57
N ASP A 269 21.96 -35.06 -50.38
CA ASP A 269 22.93 -36.15 -50.18
C ASP A 269 22.36 -37.53 -50.61
N GLU A 270 21.05 -37.77 -50.45
CA GLU A 270 20.38 -38.97 -50.98
C GLU A 270 20.33 -39.03 -52.52
N GLY A 271 20.46 -37.88 -53.20
CA GLY A 271 20.39 -37.75 -54.66
C GLY A 271 21.70 -37.99 -55.41
N LYS A 272 22.85 -38.17 -54.73
CA LYS A 272 24.14 -38.46 -55.35
C LYS A 272 24.42 -39.97 -55.35
N PRO A 273 24.39 -40.66 -56.51
CA PRO A 273 24.86 -42.04 -56.59
C PRO A 273 26.36 -42.05 -56.27
N GLY A 274 26.76 -42.86 -55.29
CA GLY A 274 28.14 -42.93 -54.82
C GLY A 274 29.12 -43.28 -55.92
N GLN A 275 29.93 -42.31 -56.35
CA GLN A 275 31.23 -42.60 -56.94
C GLN A 275 32.19 -43.02 -55.81
N ARG A 276 32.17 -44.30 -55.46
CA ARG A 276 33.31 -44.97 -54.80
C ARG A 276 34.13 -45.64 -55.90
N THR A 277 35.10 -44.92 -56.44
CA THR A 277 36.20 -45.54 -57.19
C THR A 277 37.17 -46.22 -56.23
N ARG A 278 37.68 -47.36 -56.72
CA ARG A 278 38.62 -48.32 -56.12
C ARG A 278 39.86 -47.68 -55.49
#